data_AF-A0A916T6Q1-F1
#
_entry.id   AF-A0A916T6Q1-F1
#
_cell.length_a   1.000
_cell.length_b   1.000
_cell.length_c   1.000
_cell.angle_alpha   90.00
_cell.angle_beta   90.00
_cell.angle_gamma   90.00
#
_symmetry.space_group_name_H-M   'P 1'
#
loop_
_entity.id
_entity.type
_entity.pdbx_description
1 polymer ?
#
loop_
_entity_poly.entity_id
_entity_poly.type
_entity_poly.pdbx_seq_one_letter_code
_entity_poly.pdbx_strand_id
1 'polypeptide(L)' 'MVRIEIWVDSTDPPTGRVGDHGEPVLFCGWIDLLAVLSNIVDTTGDEHGDLGARTQPEFGEDV' A
#
# COMPACT_ATOMS: atom_id res chain seq x y z
N MET A 1 11.72 6.58 8.42
CA MET A 1 11.03 5.57 9.25
C MET A 1 9.55 5.81 9.08
N VAL A 2 8.82 4.84 8.52
CA VAL A 2 7.38 4.97 8.25
C VAL A 2 6.62 4.80 9.56
N ARG A 3 5.67 5.71 9.85
CA ARG A 3 4.77 5.59 11.00
C ARG A 3 3.34 5.66 10.50
N ILE A 4 2.67 4.51 10.52
CA ILE A 4 1.28 4.37 10.13
C ILE A 4 0.40 4.45 11.39
N GLU A 5 -0.62 5.29 11.35
CA GLU A 5 -1.62 5.39 12.41
C GLU A 5 -2.96 4.83 11.90
N ILE A 6 -3.56 3.92 12.67
CA ILE A 6 -4.82 3.25 12.30
C ILE A 6 -5.85 3.52 13.38
N TRP A 7 -7.00 4.08 13.00
CA TRP A 7 -8.17 4.23 13.85
C TRP A 7 -9.27 3.30 13.34
N VAL A 8 -9.81 2.48 14.23
CA VAL A 8 -10.84 1.48 13.91
C VAL A 8 -12.09 1.76 14.75
N ASP A 9 -13.23 1.91 14.08
CA ASP A 9 -14.54 1.99 14.71
C ASP A 9 -15.07 0.57 14.95
N SER A 10 -15.76 0.35 16.09
CA SER A 10 -16.30 -0.97 16.47
C SER A 10 -17.62 -1.29 15.75
N THR A 11 -17.58 -1.32 14.42
CA THR A 11 -18.70 -1.71 13.54
C THR A 11 -18.40 -3.05 12.87
N ASP A 12 -19.44 -3.73 12.38
CA ASP A 12 -19.30 -4.92 11.53
C ASP A 12 -20.01 -4.68 10.19
N PRO A 13 -19.27 -4.60 9.05
CA PRO A 13 -17.80 -4.65 8.95
C PRO A 13 -17.10 -3.44 9.61
N PRO A 14 -15.82 -3.57 9.98
CA PRO A 14 -15.07 -2.49 10.63
C PRO A 14 -14.90 -1.31 9.67
N THR A 15 -15.16 -0.11 10.14
CA THR A 15 -14.81 1.12 9.43
C THR A 15 -13.66 1.82 10.13
N GLY A 16 -12.99 2.71 9.41
CA GLY A 16 -11.96 3.52 10.03
C GLY A 16 -11.16 4.32 9.03
N ARG A 17 -9.98 4.74 9.48
CA ARG A 17 -9.04 5.51 8.66
C ARG A 17 -7.59 5.15 8.94
N VAL A 18 -6.76 5.24 7.92
CA VAL A 18 -5.32 5.07 7.97
C VAL A 18 -4.66 6.44 7.70
N GLY A 19 -3.76 6.87 8.56
CA GLY A 19 -2.99 8.08 8.40
C GLY A 19 -1.51 7.77 8.13
N ASP A 20 -0.95 8.38 7.09
CA ASP A 20 0.48 8.48 6.84
C ASP A 20 0.79 9.87 6.24
N HIS A 21 1.47 10.72 7.02
CA HIS A 21 1.99 12.05 6.66
C HIS A 21 1.13 13.00 5.78
N GLY A 22 -0.18 12.80 5.67
CA GLY A 22 -1.10 13.57 4.83
C GLY A 22 -2.57 13.38 5.19
N GLU A 23 -3.46 13.54 4.21
CA GLU A 23 -4.89 13.30 4.39
C GLU A 23 -5.16 11.82 4.70
N PRO A 24 -5.95 11.50 5.73
CA PRO A 24 -6.22 10.12 6.10
C PRO A 24 -7.10 9.41 5.05
N VAL A 25 -6.75 8.17 4.73
CA VAL A 25 -7.50 7.31 3.80
C VAL A 25 -8.54 6.51 4.58
N LEU A 26 -9.80 6.59 4.16
CA LEU A 26 -10.89 5.82 4.77
C LEU A 26 -10.86 4.36 4.30
N PHE A 27 -11.29 3.44 5.17
CA PHE A 27 -11.53 2.05 4.81
C PHE A 27 -12.87 1.54 5.33
N CYS A 28 -13.45 0.58 4.61
CA CYS A 28 -14.63 -0.18 5.01
C CYS A 28 -14.38 -1.69 4.86
N GLY A 29 -14.12 -2.36 5.97
CA GLY A 29 -13.83 -3.79 6.03
C GLY A 29 -12.33 -4.10 5.97
N TRP A 30 -11.99 -5.35 6.31
CA TRP A 30 -10.61 -5.82 6.37
C TRP A 30 -9.90 -5.85 5.02
N ILE A 31 -10.63 -6.16 3.94
CA ILE A 31 -10.06 -6.22 2.59
C ILE A 31 -9.62 -4.83 2.14
N ASP A 32 -10.44 -3.82 2.41
CA ASP A 32 -10.15 -2.44 2.06
C ASP A 32 -8.95 -1.90 2.87
N LEU A 33 -8.90 -2.21 4.17
CA LEU A 33 -7.73 -1.89 5.01
C LEU A 33 -6.43 -2.51 4.46
N LEU A 34 -6.45 -3.78 4.03
CA LEU A 34 -5.29 -4.43 3.45
C LEU A 34 -4.83 -3.77 2.14
N ALA A 35 -5.78 -3.33 1.30
CA ALA A 35 -5.48 -2.63 0.06
C ALA A 35 -4.81 -1.27 0.35
N VAL A 36 -5.33 -0.51 1.31
CA VAL A 36 -4.75 0.78 1.73
C VAL A 36 -3.32 0.59 2.26
N LEU A 37 -3.09 -0.39 3.13
CA LEU A 37 -1.76 -0.65 3.71
C LEU A 37 -0.74 -1.10 2.65
N SER A 38 -1.16 -1.92 1.68
CA SER A 38 -0.28 -2.38 0.59
C SER A 38 0.19 -1.20 -0.26
N ASN A 39 -0.73 -0.28 -0.60
CA ASN A 39 -0.40 0.91 -1.39
C ASN A 39 0.58 1.86 -0.66
N ILE A 40 0.46 2.00 0.67
CA ILE A 40 1.41 2.80 1.46
C ILE A 40 2.81 2.19 1.44
N VAL A 41 2.91 0.86 1.57
CA VAL A 41 4.21 0.17 1.51
C VAL A 41 4.86 0.31 0.13
N ASP A 42 4.09 0.15 -0.94
CA ASP A 42 4.58 0.27 -2.31
C ASP A 42 5.08 1.69 -2.61
N THR A 43 4.30 2.71 -2.21
CA THR A 43 4.70 4.12 -2.40
C THR A 43 5.94 4.48 -1.60
N THR A 44 6.06 4.04 -0.35
CA THR A 44 7.27 4.32 0.45
C THR A 44 8.50 3.55 -0.05
N GLY A 45 8.30 2.40 -0.70
CA GLY A 45 9.38 1.62 -1.33
C GLY A 45 10.03 2.34 -2.52
N ASP A 46 9.24 3.09 -3.28
CA ASP A 46 9.73 3.88 -4.43
C ASP A 46 10.54 5.13 -4.00
N GLU A 47 10.35 5.64 -2.77
CA GLU A 47 11.10 6.82 -2.27
C GLU A 47 12.53 6.49 -1.79
N HIS A 48 12.89 5.21 -1.72
CA HIS A 48 14.24 4.73 -1.36
C HIS A 48 14.93 3.92 -2.45
N GLY A 49 14.34 3.86 -3.64
CA GLY A 49 14.93 3.20 -4.79
C GLY A 49 14.62 3.98 -6.05
N ASP A 50 15.64 4.55 -6.67
CA ASP A 50 15.68 4.73 -8.11
C ASP A 50 15.54 3.33 -8.75
N LEU A 51 14.31 2.80 -8.79
CA LEU A 51 13.99 1.53 -9.40
C LEU A 51 13.84 1.80 -10.89
N GLY A 52 15.01 1.80 -11.52
CA GLY A 52 15.18 1.85 -12.96
C GLY A 52 14.22 0.94 -13.69
N ALA A 53 13.79 1.46 -14.86
CA ALA A 53 13.18 0.76 -15.97
C ALA A 53 12.84 -0.72 -15.72
N ARG A 54 11.55 -1.01 -15.50
CA ARG A 54 11.00 -2.35 -15.71
C ARG A 54 11.17 -2.73 -17.19
N THR A 55 12.34 -3.27 -17.55
CA THR A 55 12.48 -4.14 -18.72
C THR A 55 12.09 -5.54 -18.26
N GLN A 56 10.91 -5.99 -18.69
CA GLN A 56 10.51 -7.39 -18.56
C GLN A 56 11.53 -8.26 -19.29
N PRO A 57 11.98 -9.41 -18.74
CA PRO A 57 12.70 -10.38 -19.53
C PRO A 57 11.71 -11.05 -20.48
N GLU A 58 11.85 -10.75 -21.75
CA GLU A 58 11.35 -11.56 -22.86
C GLU A 58 11.99 -12.94 -22.72
N PHE A 59 11.20 -13.94 -22.35
CA PHE A 59 11.61 -15.34 -22.39
C PHE A 59 11.73 -15.75 -23.86
N GLY A 60 12.88 -15.42 -24.46
CA GLY A 60 13.36 -16.04 -25.69
C GLY A 60 14.09 -17.32 -25.33
N GLU A 61 13.43 -18.46 -25.49
CA GLU A 61 14.10 -19.75 -25.56
C GLU A 61 14.69 -19.86 -26.97
N ASP A 62 16.02 -19.74 -27.07
CA ASP A 62 16.77 -19.89 -28.31
C ASP A 62 17.59 -21.19 -28.22
N VAL A 63 17.33 -22.08 -29.19
CA VAL A 63 17.98 -23.35 -29.64
C VAL A 63 18.05 -24.58 -28.73
#